data_AF-A0A5C7IFT5-F1
#
_entry.id   AF-A0A5C7IFT5-F1
#
_cell.length_a   1.000
_cell.length_b   1.000
_cell.length_c   1.000
_cell.angle_alpha   90.00
_cell.angle_beta   90.00
_cell.angle_gamma   90.00
#
_symmetry.space_group_name_H-M   'P 1'
#
loop_
_entity.id
_entity.type
_entity.pdbx_description
1 polymer ?
#
loop_
_entity_poly.entity_id
_entity_poly.type
_entity_poly.pdbx_seq_one_letter_code
_entity_poly.pdbx_strand_id
1 'polypeptide(L)'
;MRSNGLNINYSSCHKILLVGEGDFSFAACLAKAFATASNIIATSLDSRESLAMKYTRATTNLKELEELGCTIFHGVDAKTMSQYPELNFKSFDRIVFNFPHAGFIWREHDILQILQMKTREEMDQDAMRVFLLVIVALSNFPGLDK
;
A
#
# COMPACT_ATOMS: atom_id res chain seq x y z
N MET A 1 -26.77 -3.72 22.31
CA MET A 1 -25.70 -4.65 21.89
C MET A 1 -25.09 -4.14 20.59
N ARG A 2 -23.77 -3.88 20.61
CA ARG A 2 -22.78 -3.83 19.52
C ARG A 2 -23.08 -3.01 18.24
N SER A 3 -22.24 -2.00 18.03
CA SER A 3 -21.20 -2.05 16.98
C SER A 3 -19.99 -1.22 17.41
N ASN A 4 -18.97 -1.86 17.99
CA ASN A 4 -17.63 -1.30 18.16
C ASN A 4 -16.91 -1.38 16.79
N GLY A 5 -17.38 -0.60 15.82
CA GLY A 5 -16.65 -0.38 14.58
C GLY A 5 -15.49 0.56 14.89
N LEU A 6 -14.26 0.07 14.80
CA LEU A 6 -13.07 0.92 14.82
C LEU A 6 -13.26 2.01 13.74
N ASN A 7 -13.39 3.27 14.14
CA ASN A 7 -13.52 4.38 13.21
C ASN A 7 -12.12 4.66 12.61
N ILE A 8 -11.74 3.90 11.57
CA ILE A 8 -10.45 4.05 10.89
C ILE A 8 -10.55 5.27 9.96
N ASN A 9 -10.40 6.46 10.53
CA ASN A 9 -10.23 7.68 9.74
C ASN A 9 -8.75 7.93 9.49
N TYR A 10 -8.40 8.08 8.22
CA TYR A 10 -7.17 8.73 7.82
C TYR A 10 -7.33 10.23 8.08
N SER A 11 -6.32 10.84 8.69
CA SER A 11 -6.28 12.27 9.00
C SER A 11 -5.02 12.84 8.39
N SER A 12 -5.08 14.08 7.91
CA SER A 12 -3.93 14.79 7.33
C SER A 12 -2.82 15.08 8.36
N CYS A 13 -3.08 14.89 9.66
CA CYS A 13 -2.05 14.99 10.70
C CYS A 13 -1.24 13.69 10.91
N HIS A 14 -1.71 12.54 10.42
CA HIS A 14 -1.02 11.27 10.60
C HIS A 14 0.25 11.20 9.75
N LYS A 15 1.35 10.69 10.28
CA LYS A 15 2.50 10.24 9.50
C LYS A 15 2.19 8.87 8.92
N ILE A 16 2.14 8.77 7.60
CA ILE A 16 1.69 7.57 6.89
C ILE A 16 2.83 6.98 6.08
N LEU A 17 3.07 5.69 6.25
CA LEU A 17 3.94 4.90 5.39
C LEU A 17 3.08 3.99 4.50
N LEU A 18 3.21 4.13 3.19
CA LEU A 18 2.59 3.28 2.19
C LEU A 18 3.66 2.34 1.65
N VAL A 19 3.46 1.04 1.82
CA VAL A 19 4.45 0.02 1.47
C VAL A 19 4.01 -0.69 0.20
N GLY A 20 4.95 -0.92 -0.72
CA GLY A 20 4.73 -1.80 -1.87
C GLY A 20 3.73 -1.25 -2.91
N GLU A 21 3.67 0.06 -3.09
CA GLU A 21 2.88 0.67 -4.15
C GLU A 21 3.34 0.13 -5.52
N GLY A 22 2.36 -0.32 -6.31
CA GLY A 22 2.55 -0.65 -7.72
C GLY A 22 2.61 0.62 -8.53
N ASP A 23 1.47 1.08 -9.04
CA ASP A 23 1.38 2.29 -9.87
C ASP A 23 1.22 3.60 -9.08
N PHE A 24 1.30 3.56 -7.75
CA PHE A 24 1.12 4.70 -6.84
C PHE A 24 -0.28 5.35 -6.85
N SER A 25 -1.29 4.67 -7.39
CA SER A 25 -2.65 5.21 -7.46
C SER A 25 -3.30 5.40 -6.09
N PHE A 26 -3.07 4.48 -5.15
CA PHE A 26 -3.59 4.60 -3.79
C PHE A 26 -2.95 5.79 -3.06
N ALA A 27 -1.63 5.90 -3.12
CA ALA A 27 -0.90 7.04 -2.59
C ALA A 27 -1.42 8.37 -3.18
N ALA A 28 -1.57 8.46 -4.51
CA ALA A 28 -2.05 9.67 -5.16
C ALA A 28 -3.48 10.03 -4.74
N CYS A 29 -4.37 9.04 -4.63
CA CYS A 29 -5.73 9.28 -4.15
C CYS A 29 -5.76 9.81 -2.72
N LEU A 30 -4.95 9.23 -1.82
CA LEU A 30 -4.84 9.66 -0.43
C LEU A 30 -4.28 11.09 -0.32
N ALA A 31 -3.23 11.38 -1.07
CA ALA A 31 -2.62 12.71 -1.15
C ALA A 31 -3.61 13.78 -1.62
N LYS A 32 -4.39 13.49 -2.67
CA LYS A 32 -5.46 14.38 -3.14
C LYS A 32 -6.54 14.61 -2.09
N ALA A 33 -6.97 13.56 -1.41
CA ALA A 33 -7.98 13.66 -0.36
C ALA A 33 -7.52 14.55 0.81
N PHE A 34 -6.21 14.59 1.06
CA PHE A 34 -5.61 15.46 2.07
C PHE A 34 -5.19 16.84 1.54
N ALA A 35 -5.21 17.04 0.22
CA ALA A 35 -4.62 18.18 -0.48
C ALA A 35 -3.13 18.42 -0.17
N THR A 36 -2.44 17.42 0.39
CA THR A 36 -1.00 17.42 0.70
C THR A 36 -0.52 15.98 0.90
N ALA A 37 0.76 15.75 0.66
CA ALA A 37 1.45 14.50 0.93
C ALA A 37 2.73 14.69 1.76
N SER A 38 2.96 15.85 2.37
CA SER A 38 4.16 16.14 3.18
C SER A 38 4.39 15.16 4.35
N ASN A 39 3.32 14.51 4.80
CA ASN A 39 3.27 13.54 5.88
C ASN A 39 3.19 12.08 5.37
N ILE A 40 3.31 11.87 4.06
CA ILE A 40 3.21 10.57 3.41
C ILE A 40 4.58 10.15 2.87
N ILE A 41 4.97 8.92 3.21
CA ILE A 41 6.09 8.23 2.57
C ILE A 41 5.51 7.06 1.78
N ALA A 42 5.77 7.01 0.49
CA ALA A 42 5.33 5.92 -0.38
C ALA A 42 6.52 5.12 -0.91
N THR A 43 6.44 3.79 -0.84
CA THR A 43 7.54 2.91 -1.26
C THR A 43 7.10 1.91 -2.32
N SER A 44 8.00 1.56 -3.23
CA SER A 44 7.80 0.50 -4.22
C SER A 44 8.99 -0.46 -4.26
N LEU A 45 8.73 -1.73 -4.58
CA LEU A 45 9.79 -2.70 -4.89
C LEU A 45 10.43 -2.41 -6.25
N ASP A 46 9.62 -2.04 -7.24
CA ASP A 46 10.08 -1.70 -8.58
C ASP A 46 10.83 -0.37 -8.61
N SER A 47 11.80 -0.24 -9.53
CA SER A 47 12.47 1.02 -9.85
C SER A 47 11.52 1.96 -10.59
N ARG A 48 11.83 3.27 -10.62
CA ARG A 48 11.03 4.27 -11.34
C ARG A 48 10.88 3.93 -12.82
N GLU A 49 11.93 3.42 -13.45
CA GLU A 49 11.96 3.00 -14.85
C GLU A 49 11.08 1.76 -15.05
N SER A 50 11.20 0.76 -14.17
CA SER A 50 10.37 -0.45 -14.20
C SER A 50 8.88 -0.09 -14.10
N LEU A 51 8.54 0.83 -13.18
CA LEU A 51 7.18 1.32 -13.00
C LEU A 51 6.64 2.03 -14.24
N ALA A 52 7.43 2.91 -14.85
CA ALA A 52 7.04 3.62 -16.07
C ALA A 52 6.80 2.67 -17.27
N MET A 53 7.53 1.56 -17.33
CA MET A 53 7.31 0.52 -18.34
C MET A 53 6.11 -0.38 -18.04
N LYS A 54 5.91 -0.74 -16.77
CA LYS A 54 4.84 -1.68 -16.34
C LYS A 54 3.47 -1.03 -16.27
N TYR A 55 3.39 0.24 -15.88
CA TYR A 55 2.14 0.93 -15.58
C TYR A 55 2.08 2.29 -16.29
N THR A 56 1.17 2.42 -17.26
CA THR A 56 0.97 3.65 -18.04
C THR A 56 0.71 4.87 -17.15
N ARG A 57 0.11 4.68 -15.97
CA ARG A 57 -0.26 5.75 -15.04
C ARG A 57 0.80 6.08 -13.99
N ALA A 58 1.79 5.22 -13.78
CA ALA A 58 2.76 5.41 -12.69
C ALA A 58 3.48 6.76 -12.78
N THR A 59 3.93 7.16 -13.96
CA THR A 59 4.62 8.45 -14.13
C THR A 59 3.73 9.64 -13.78
N THR A 60 2.43 9.57 -14.07
CA THR A 60 1.48 10.65 -13.74
C THR A 60 1.21 10.69 -12.23
N ASN A 61 0.98 9.53 -11.62
CA ASN A 61 0.73 9.43 -10.17
C ASN A 61 1.97 9.86 -9.36
N LEU A 62 3.17 9.46 -9.77
CA LEU A 62 4.43 9.87 -9.15
C LEU A 62 4.63 11.38 -9.22
N LYS A 63 4.40 11.98 -10.39
CA LYS A 63 4.52 13.43 -10.58
C LYS A 63 3.58 14.18 -9.63
N GLU A 64 2.33 13.75 -9.53
CA GLU A 64 1.35 14.38 -8.65
C GLU A 64 1.73 14.24 -7.17
N LEU A 65 2.27 13.09 -6.77
CA LEU A 65 2.76 12.87 -5.42
C LEU A 65 3.96 13.78 -5.09
N GLU A 66 4.90 13.91 -6.02
CA GLU A 66 6.05 14.82 -5.91
C GLU A 66 5.56 16.28 -5.76
N GLU A 67 4.58 16.70 -6.57
CA GLU A 67 3.96 18.04 -6.52
C GLU A 67 3.24 18.31 -5.19
N LEU A 68 2.63 17.28 -4.58
CA LEU A 68 1.98 17.36 -3.27
C LEU A 68 2.95 17.20 -2.08
N GLY A 69 4.25 17.01 -2.35
CA GLY A 69 5.29 16.92 -1.31
C GLY A 69 5.48 15.54 -0.70
N CYS A 70 5.04 14.47 -1.37
CA CYS A 70 5.25 13.09 -0.92
C CYS A 70 6.76 12.76 -0.93
N THR A 71 7.21 12.03 0.08
CA THR A 71 8.53 11.36 -0.01
C THR A 71 8.34 10.00 -0.68
N ILE A 72 9.11 9.71 -1.73
CA ILE A 72 8.99 8.45 -2.49
C ILE A 72 10.31 7.69 -2.44
N PHE A 73 10.24 6.39 -2.14
CA PHE A 73 11.39 5.47 -2.21
C PHE A 73 11.10 4.31 -3.17
N HIS A 74 12.06 4.03 -4.05
CA HIS A 74 12.00 2.90 -4.98
C HIS A 74 13.00 1.81 -4.56
N GLY A 75 12.80 0.57 -5.03
CA GLY A 75 13.68 -0.55 -4.70
C GLY A 75 13.55 -1.07 -3.26
N VAL A 76 12.51 -0.67 -2.53
CA VAL A 76 12.32 -1.05 -1.14
C VAL A 76 11.59 -2.39 -1.08
N ASP A 77 12.31 -3.44 -0.68
CA ASP A 77 11.69 -4.71 -0.30
C ASP A 77 11.15 -4.61 1.13
N ALA A 78 9.84 -4.83 1.29
CA ALA A 78 9.17 -4.83 2.58
C ALA A 78 9.78 -5.83 3.59
N LYS A 79 10.44 -6.90 3.10
CA LYS A 79 11.13 -7.88 3.95
C LYS A 79 12.42 -7.34 4.58
N THR A 80 13.05 -6.35 3.94
CA THR A 80 14.33 -5.78 4.37
C THR A 80 14.25 -4.29 4.71
N MET A 81 13.06 -3.70 4.64
CA MET A 81 12.87 -2.24 4.82
C MET A 81 13.29 -1.71 6.20
N SER A 82 13.32 -2.55 7.24
CA SER A 82 13.84 -2.20 8.56
C SER A 82 15.34 -1.92 8.57
N GLN A 83 16.05 -2.30 7.51
CA GLN A 83 17.49 -2.05 7.36
C GLN A 83 17.78 -0.66 6.78
N TYR A 84 16.76 0.03 6.24
CA TYR A 84 16.91 1.36 5.64
C TYR A 84 16.83 2.42 6.74
N PRO A 85 17.94 3.14 7.05
CA PRO A 85 17.96 4.16 8.10
C PRO A 85 16.87 5.22 7.95
N GLU A 86 16.54 5.58 6.71
CA GLU A 86 15.55 6.59 6.35
C GLU A 86 14.12 6.23 6.79
N LEU A 87 13.87 4.93 6.99
CA LEU A 87 12.58 4.36 7.41
C LEU A 87 12.63 3.85 8.86
N ASN A 88 13.75 3.23 9.26
CA ASN A 88 13.89 2.55 10.55
C ASN A 88 13.94 3.51 11.76
N PHE A 89 14.41 4.74 11.57
CA PHE A 89 14.44 5.75 12.64
C PHE A 89 13.18 6.62 12.71
N LYS A 90 12.15 6.33 11.90
CA LYS A 90 10.90 7.08 11.87
C LYS A 90 9.76 6.28 12.50
N SER A 91 8.94 6.96 13.30
CA SER A 91 7.65 6.44 13.74
C SER A 91 6.53 6.91 12.81
N PHE A 92 5.57 6.01 12.57
CA PHE A 92 4.41 6.26 11.73
C PHE A 92 3.13 6.00 12.52
N ASP A 93 2.14 6.86 12.36
CA ASP A 93 0.80 6.67 12.95
C ASP A 93 0.01 5.60 12.21
N ARG A 94 0.34 5.40 10.92
CA ARG A 94 -0.26 4.41 10.04
C ARG A 94 0.80 3.84 9.10
N ILE A 95 0.87 2.51 9.04
CA ILE A 95 1.56 1.77 7.98
C ILE A 95 0.48 1.06 7.18
N VAL A 96 0.41 1.34 5.89
CA VAL A 96 -0.56 0.74 4.97
C VAL A 96 0.20 -0.13 4.00
N PHE A 97 -0.22 -1.39 3.92
CA PHE A 97 0.31 -2.34 2.96
C PHE A 97 -0.87 -2.94 2.23
N ASN A 98 -1.18 -2.37 1.07
CA ASN A 98 -2.32 -2.77 0.26
C ASN A 98 -1.85 -3.86 -0.71
N PHE A 99 -1.74 -5.09 -0.24
CA PHE A 99 -1.47 -6.21 -1.15
C PHE A 99 -2.76 -6.58 -1.89
N PRO A 100 -2.82 -6.34 -3.21
CA PRO A 100 -3.46 -7.34 -4.05
C PRO A 100 -2.57 -7.61 -5.26
N HIS A 101 -1.81 -8.69 -5.18
CA HIS A 101 -1.48 -9.46 -6.38
C HIS A 101 -1.41 -10.92 -5.96
N ALA A 102 -2.48 -11.67 -6.18
CA ALA A 102 -2.60 -13.09 -5.82
C ALA A 102 -1.74 -14.02 -6.71
N GLY A 103 -0.59 -13.53 -7.20
CA GLY A 103 0.29 -14.26 -8.10
C GLY A 103 -0.34 -14.51 -9.47
N PHE A 104 -0.83 -13.45 -10.13
CA PHE A 104 -1.33 -13.56 -11.50
C PHE A 104 -0.18 -13.82 -12.46
N ILE A 105 -0.37 -14.81 -13.34
CA ILE A 105 0.63 -15.24 -14.33
C ILE A 105 0.54 -14.31 -15.55
N TRP A 106 -0.63 -13.73 -15.79
CA TRP A 106 -0.97 -12.88 -16.93
C TRP A 106 -1.57 -11.55 -16.44
N ARG A 107 -1.77 -10.59 -17.33
CA ARG A 107 -2.37 -9.31 -16.94
C ARG A 107 -3.81 -9.56 -16.49
N GLU A 108 -4.30 -8.76 -15.56
CA GLU A 108 -5.63 -8.95 -14.94
C GLU A 108 -6.78 -8.98 -15.95
N HIS A 109 -6.61 -8.31 -17.10
CA HIS A 109 -7.59 -8.28 -18.19
C HIS A 109 -7.35 -9.35 -19.27
N ASP A 110 -6.30 -10.16 -19.17
CA ASP A 110 -6.10 -11.29 -20.08
C ASP A 110 -7.20 -12.33 -19.82
N ILE A 111 -7.88 -12.77 -20.89
CA ILE A 111 -8.96 -13.76 -20.82
C ILE A 111 -8.51 -15.03 -20.08
N LEU A 112 -7.25 -15.44 -20.27
CA LEU A 112 -6.65 -16.58 -19.60
C LEU A 112 -6.51 -16.35 -18.08
N GLN A 113 -6.22 -15.12 -17.65
CA GLN A 113 -6.18 -14.75 -16.23
C GLN A 113 -7.57 -14.79 -15.60
N ILE A 114 -8.57 -14.27 -16.32
CA ILE A 114 -9.97 -14.24 -15.90
C ILE A 114 -10.54 -15.66 -15.77
N LEU A 115 -10.23 -16.55 -16.72
CA LEU A 115 -10.67 -17.96 -16.67
C LEU A 115 -10.01 -18.71 -15.50
N GLN A 116 -8.71 -18.46 -15.26
CA GLN A 116 -8.00 -19.04 -14.12
C GLN A 116 -8.61 -18.60 -12.77
N MET A 117 -9.06 -17.34 -12.68
CA MET A 117 -9.76 -16.80 -11.50
C MET A 117 -11.12 -17.46 -11.30
N LYS A 118 -11.93 -17.65 -12.35
CA LYS A 118 -13.23 -18.34 -12.26
C LYS A 118 -13.13 -19.76 -11.70
N THR A 119 -12.09 -20.51 -12.09
CA THR A 119 -11.82 -21.84 -11.51
C THR A 119 -11.34 -21.81 -10.06
N ARG A 120 -10.86 -20.66 -9.57
CA ARG A 120 -10.41 -20.49 -8.18
C ARG A 120 -11.52 -19.93 -7.28
N GLU A 121 -12.45 -19.13 -7.80
CA GLU A 121 -13.59 -18.57 -7.04
C GLU A 121 -14.43 -19.64 -6.32
N GLU A 122 -14.58 -20.84 -6.88
CA GLU A 122 -15.30 -21.96 -6.21
C GLU A 122 -14.55 -22.54 -5.00
N MET A 123 -13.25 -22.27 -4.86
CA MET A 123 -12.41 -22.72 -3.74
C MET A 123 -12.14 -21.61 -2.70
N ASP A 124 -12.57 -20.37 -2.96
CA ASP A 124 -12.01 -19.16 -2.33
C ASP A 124 -13.03 -18.31 -1.54
N GLN A 125 -14.14 -18.89 -1.07
CA GLN A 125 -15.02 -18.21 -0.13
C GLN A 125 -14.32 -17.86 1.21
N ASP A 126 -13.20 -18.53 1.53
CA ASP A 126 -12.39 -18.21 2.71
C ASP A 126 -11.36 -17.10 2.49
N ALA A 127 -10.80 -16.88 1.29
CA ALA A 127 -9.91 -15.73 1.05
C ALA A 127 -10.65 -14.43 0.70
N MET A 128 -11.92 -14.49 0.31
CA MET A 128 -12.76 -13.28 0.24
C MET A 128 -12.98 -12.60 1.60
N ARG A 129 -12.71 -13.29 2.72
CA ARG A 129 -12.60 -12.66 4.05
C ARG A 129 -11.28 -11.92 4.26
N VAL A 130 -10.23 -12.24 3.50
CA VAL A 130 -8.93 -11.58 3.56
C VAL A 130 -8.93 -10.27 2.76
N PHE A 131 -9.80 -10.13 1.75
CA PHE A 131 -9.96 -8.88 1.00
C PHE A 131 -10.52 -7.71 1.85
N LEU A 132 -11.13 -8.01 3.00
CA LEU A 132 -11.58 -7.03 3.98
C LEU A 132 -10.59 -6.86 5.15
N LEU A 133 -9.40 -7.44 5.09
CA LEU A 133 -8.40 -7.31 6.14
C LEU A 133 -7.49 -6.09 5.93
N VAL A 134 -8.10 -4.89 5.89
CA VAL A 134 -7.41 -3.60 6.17
C VAL A 134 -7.14 -3.45 7.69
N ILE A 135 -7.20 -4.54 8.46
CA ILE A 135 -6.98 -4.50 9.90
C ILE A 135 -5.47 -4.51 10.18
N VAL A 136 -4.96 -3.31 10.43
CA VAL A 136 -4.07 -2.99 11.57
C VAL A 136 -3.19 -4.16 12.02
N ALA A 137 -2.00 -4.27 11.42
CA ALA A 137 -0.88 -5.04 11.96
C ALA A 137 0.33 -4.09 11.95
N LEU A 138 0.92 -3.64 13.06
CA LEU A 138 0.93 -4.14 14.43
C LEU A 138 1.01 -2.97 15.43
N SER A 139 -0.10 -2.67 16.11
CA SER A 139 -0.04 -2.27 17.51
C SER A 139 0.09 -3.55 18.32
N ASN A 140 1.32 -4.03 18.51
CA ASN A 140 1.72 -5.02 19.53
C ASN A 140 3.25 -5.20 19.48
N PHE A 141 3.98 -4.19 19.95
CA PHE A 141 5.27 -4.44 20.59
C PHE A 141 5.03 -4.52 22.10
N PRO A 142 5.22 -5.68 22.74
CA PRO A 142 5.33 -5.74 24.19
C PRO A 142 6.70 -5.20 24.58
N GLY A 143 6.78 -4.05 25.24
CA GLY A 143 8.09 -3.51 25.64
C GLY A 143 8.16 -2.08 26.19
N LEU A 144 7.08 -1.47 26.65
CA LEU A 144 7.16 -0.22 27.42
C LEU A 144 6.17 -0.21 28.57
N ASP A 145 6.46 -1.05 29.57
CA ASP A 145 5.99 -0.82 30.92
C ASP A 145 7.21 -0.53 31.81
N LYS A 146 7.32 0.76 32.18
CA LYS A 146 8.18 1.41 33.20
C LYS A 146 9.64 1.71 32.86
#